data_AF-A0A6A0H8S0-F1
#
_entry.id   AF-A0A6A0H8S0-F1
#
_cell.length_a   1.000
_cell.length_b   1.000
_cell.length_c   1.000
_cell.angle_alpha   90.00
_cell.angle_beta   90.00
_cell.angle_gamma   90.00
#
_symmetry.space_group_name_H-M   'P 1'
#
loop_
_entity.id
_entity.type
_entity.pdbx_description
1 polymer ?
#
loop_
_entity_poly.entity_id
_entity_poly.type
_entity_poly.pdbx_seq_one_letter_code
_entity_poly.pdbx_strand_id
1 'polypeptide(L)'
;MQRTDVYRLAASVRQYLLVLGSEAAQVPESPVSLCEYACLNVPLPDHHRRYLLHLHCYHQRLMYLLHLQEQVLPDSSNPLPPLIPPPPQWTSLGCVHCEALVARREDLLIVSSDGQQSAYVNPGGFVHEIITVRTTDRLYLLGAPTPEHSWFPG
;
A
#
# COMPACT_ATOMS: atom_id res chain seq x y z
N MET A 1 8.20 28.42 -3.01
CA MET A 1 8.45 26.97 -2.80
C MET A 1 9.21 26.80 -1.49
N GLN A 2 8.53 26.48 -0.39
CA GLN A 2 9.22 26.05 0.82
C GLN A 2 9.87 24.69 0.51
N ARG A 3 11.20 24.60 0.66
CA ARG A 3 11.92 23.31 0.60
C ARG A 3 11.46 22.50 1.81
N THR A 4 10.52 21.57 1.62
CA THR A 4 10.18 20.61 2.67
C THR A 4 11.34 19.64 2.83
N ASP A 5 11.83 19.50 4.05
CA ASP A 5 12.92 18.58 4.40
C ASP A 5 12.50 17.12 4.12
N VAL A 6 13.38 16.35 3.46
CA VAL A 6 13.14 14.94 3.15
C VAL A 6 12.88 14.11 4.40
N TYR A 7 13.52 14.42 5.53
CA TYR A 7 13.30 13.68 6.77
C TYR A 7 11.88 13.89 7.31
N ARG A 8 11.30 15.08 7.10
CA ARG A 8 9.91 15.34 7.45
C ARG A 8 8.95 14.56 6.54
N LEU A 9 9.22 14.53 5.23
CA LEU A 9 8.42 13.74 4.30
C LEU A 9 8.47 12.25 4.63
N ALA A 10 9.68 11.73 4.92
CA ALA A 10 9.88 10.36 5.33
C ALA A 10 9.12 10.06 6.63
N ALA A 11 9.20 10.93 7.65
CA ALA A 11 8.43 10.76 8.88
C ALA A 11 6.91 10.68 8.63
N SER A 12 6.38 11.51 7.71
CA SER A 12 4.96 11.47 7.33
C SER A 12 4.58 10.18 6.60
N VAL A 13 5.38 9.72 5.63
CA VAL A 13 5.15 8.44 4.93
C VAL A 13 5.28 7.26 5.89
N ARG A 14 6.21 7.32 6.85
CA ARG A 14 6.35 6.31 7.89
C ARG A 14 5.07 6.21 8.72
N GLN A 15 4.55 7.35 9.18
CA GLN A 15 3.28 7.36 9.91
C GLN A 15 2.14 6.78 9.08
N TYR A 16 2.12 7.06 7.77
CA TYR A 16 1.13 6.47 6.86
C TYR A 16 1.21 4.93 6.83
N LEU A 17 2.39 4.36 6.63
CA LEU A 17 2.61 2.91 6.60
C LEU A 17 2.17 2.24 7.91
N LEU A 18 2.47 2.86 9.05
CA LEU A 18 2.00 2.36 10.36
C LEU A 18 0.48 2.31 10.44
N VAL A 19 -0.23 3.33 9.90
CA VAL A 19 -1.69 3.30 9.89
C VAL A 19 -2.25 2.32 8.87
N LEU A 20 -1.52 2.05 7.78
CA LEU A 20 -1.88 0.95 6.88
C LEU A 20 -1.77 -0.41 7.57
N GLY A 21 -0.97 -0.52 8.62
CA GLY A 21 -0.82 -1.73 9.42
C GLY A 21 0.59 -2.31 9.41
N SER A 22 1.57 -1.64 8.75
CA SER A 22 2.98 -2.06 8.80
C SER A 22 3.50 -2.10 10.23
N GLU A 23 4.23 -3.15 10.59
CA GLU A 23 4.86 -3.26 11.89
C GLU A 23 6.00 -2.25 12.03
N ALA A 24 6.04 -1.50 13.14
CA ALA A 24 7.03 -0.46 13.34
C ALA A 24 8.49 -0.93 13.28
N ALA A 25 8.74 -2.21 13.61
CA ALA A 25 10.05 -2.85 13.53
C ALA A 25 10.49 -3.17 12.08
N GLN A 26 9.54 -3.33 11.16
CA GLN A 26 9.82 -3.64 9.74
C GLN A 26 10.01 -2.36 8.91
N VAL A 27 9.42 -1.24 9.32
CA VAL A 27 9.46 0.01 8.57
C VAL A 27 10.84 0.70 8.72
N PRO A 28 11.61 0.89 7.64
CA PRO A 28 12.96 1.46 7.73
C PRO A 28 13.02 2.90 8.23
N GLU A 29 14.12 3.28 8.90
CA GLU A 29 14.32 4.65 9.40
C GLU A 29 14.89 5.61 8.36
N SER A 30 15.77 5.13 7.48
CA SER A 30 16.42 5.98 6.49
C SER A 30 15.41 6.42 5.42
N PRO A 31 15.41 7.69 4.96
CA PRO A 31 14.47 8.15 3.94
C PRO A 31 14.51 7.36 2.62
N VAL A 32 15.70 6.87 2.25
CA VAL A 32 15.90 6.10 1.01
C VAL A 32 15.25 4.72 1.15
N SER A 33 15.63 3.98 2.19
CA SER A 33 15.08 2.63 2.43
C SER A 33 13.58 2.68 2.72
N LEU A 34 13.10 3.72 3.41
CA LEU A 34 11.68 3.92 3.64
C LEU A 34 10.92 4.14 2.31
N CYS A 35 11.47 4.96 1.41
CA CYS A 35 10.86 5.21 0.11
C CYS A 35 10.74 3.91 -0.70
N GLU A 36 11.77 3.08 -0.71
CA GLU A 36 11.76 1.78 -1.39
C GLU A 36 10.73 0.84 -0.77
N TYR A 37 10.73 0.72 0.55
CA TYR A 37 9.76 -0.09 1.29
C TYR A 37 8.32 0.37 1.00
N ALA A 38 8.05 1.67 1.02
CA ALA A 38 6.73 2.22 0.75
C ALA A 38 6.24 1.94 -0.68
N CYS A 39 7.13 2.05 -1.68
CA CYS A 39 6.77 1.75 -3.08
C CYS A 39 6.37 0.28 -3.28
N LEU A 40 6.84 -0.63 -2.42
CA LEU A 40 6.53 -2.06 -2.49
C LEU A 40 5.33 -2.45 -1.63
N ASN A 41 5.05 -1.72 -0.54
CA ASN A 41 4.08 -2.12 0.46
C ASN A 41 2.79 -1.29 0.47
N VAL A 42 2.72 -0.17 -0.25
CA VAL A 42 1.45 0.54 -0.44
C VAL A 42 0.71 -0.11 -1.63
N PRO A 43 -0.49 -0.68 -1.41
CA PRO A 43 -1.25 -1.32 -2.48
C PRO A 43 -1.84 -0.25 -3.40
N LEU A 44 -1.14 -0.05 -4.52
CA LEU A 44 -1.44 0.96 -5.52
C LEU A 44 -1.81 0.30 -6.85
N PRO A 45 -2.82 0.83 -7.57
CA PRO A 45 -3.02 0.52 -8.97
C PRO A 45 -1.76 0.74 -9.84
N ASP A 46 -1.63 -0.05 -10.90
CA ASP A 46 -0.50 -0.04 -11.85
C ASP A 46 -0.08 1.36 -12.32
N HIS A 47 -1.03 2.25 -12.60
CA HIS A 47 -0.71 3.57 -13.13
C HIS A 47 0.06 4.44 -12.13
N HIS A 48 -0.25 4.35 -10.84
CA HIS A 48 0.50 5.03 -9.78
C HIS A 48 1.88 4.40 -9.58
N ARG A 49 1.99 3.06 -9.65
CA ARG A 49 3.27 2.35 -9.58
C ARG A 49 4.20 2.74 -10.73
N ARG A 50 3.66 2.77 -11.96
CA ARG A 50 4.39 3.24 -13.15
C ARG A 50 4.86 4.68 -12.95
N TYR A 51 4.00 5.57 -12.45
CA TYR A 51 4.41 6.95 -12.20
C TYR A 51 5.55 7.04 -11.17
N LEU A 52 5.47 6.30 -10.06
CA LEU A 52 6.54 6.22 -9.05
C LEU A 52 7.88 5.76 -9.63
N LEU A 53 7.86 4.81 -10.57
CA LEU A 53 9.08 4.35 -11.27
C LEU A 53 9.71 5.42 -12.16
N HIS A 54 8.91 6.30 -12.76
CA HIS A 54 9.42 7.42 -13.58
C HIS A 54 10.02 8.55 -12.72
N LEU A 55 9.71 8.60 -11.43
CA LEU A 55 10.32 9.55 -10.52
C LEU A 55 11.72 9.04 -10.13
N HIS A 56 12.76 9.77 -10.50
CA HIS A 56 14.16 9.41 -10.22
C HIS A 56 14.70 9.94 -8.88
N CYS A 57 13.88 10.69 -8.13
CA CYS A 57 14.27 11.28 -6.85
C CYS A 57 13.36 10.81 -5.71
N TYR A 58 13.95 10.36 -4.60
CA TYR A 58 13.19 9.94 -3.41
C TYR A 58 12.34 11.08 -2.84
N HIS A 59 12.77 12.34 -2.93
CA HIS A 59 11.95 13.48 -2.50
C HIS A 59 10.64 13.55 -3.29
N GLN A 60 10.71 13.39 -4.62
CA GLN A 60 9.52 13.39 -5.47
C GLN A 60 8.63 12.18 -5.22
N ARG A 61 9.21 10.99 -5.02
CA ARG A 61 8.46 9.77 -4.68
C ARG A 61 7.73 9.91 -3.34
N LEU A 62 8.42 10.37 -2.30
CA LEU A 62 7.81 10.61 -0.98
C LEU A 62 6.70 11.66 -1.07
N MET A 63 6.92 12.77 -1.78
CA MET A 63 5.87 13.77 -2.03
C MET A 63 4.67 13.16 -2.75
N TYR A 64 4.89 12.32 -3.77
CA TYR A 64 3.81 11.68 -4.51
C TYR A 64 3.05 10.67 -3.66
N LEU A 65 3.75 9.84 -2.86
CA LEU A 65 3.13 8.91 -1.92
C LEU A 65 2.24 9.65 -0.92
N LEU A 66 2.70 10.78 -0.36
CA LEU A 66 1.88 11.63 0.50
C LEU A 66 0.68 12.22 -0.26
N HIS A 67 0.89 12.65 -1.51
CA HIS A 67 -0.18 13.21 -2.33
C HIS A 67 -1.28 12.19 -2.67
N LEU A 68 -0.93 10.91 -2.84
CA LEU A 68 -1.90 9.82 -2.97
C LEU A 68 -2.72 9.63 -1.68
N GLN A 69 -2.23 10.14 -0.55
CA GLN A 69 -3.00 10.26 0.68
C GLN A 69 -3.77 11.57 0.83
N GLU A 70 -3.80 12.47 -0.17
CA GLU A 70 -4.49 13.77 -0.08
C GLU A 70 -5.65 13.94 -1.10
N GLN A 71 -5.72 13.15 -2.17
CA GLN A 71 -6.67 13.28 -3.30
C GLN A 71 -8.16 12.87 -3.12
N VAL A 72 -8.73 12.64 -1.93
CA VAL A 72 -10.19 12.58 -1.72
C VAL A 72 -10.74 13.92 -1.17
N LEU A 73 -11.00 14.84 -2.12
CA LEU A 73 -11.72 16.14 -2.13
C LEU A 73 -11.54 17.17 -0.99
N PRO A 74 -11.11 18.42 -1.31
CA PRO A 74 -11.44 19.60 -0.51
C PRO A 74 -12.72 20.30 -1.01
N ASP A 75 -13.60 20.66 -0.07
CA ASP A 75 -14.64 21.70 -0.27
C ASP A 75 -13.95 23.08 -0.36
N SER A 76 -14.25 23.83 -1.41
CA SER A 76 -13.54 25.06 -1.80
C SER A 76 -13.79 26.28 -0.92
N SER A 77 -14.61 26.18 0.11
CA SER A 77 -15.18 27.35 0.79
C SER A 77 -14.62 27.64 2.20
N ASN A 78 -13.94 26.70 2.87
CA ASN A 78 -13.40 26.94 4.22
C ASN A 78 -12.30 25.92 4.65
N PRO A 79 -11.00 26.22 4.53
CA PRO A 79 -9.94 25.30 4.96
C PRO A 79 -9.69 25.39 6.49
N LEU A 80 -9.79 24.26 7.18
CA LEU A 80 -9.35 24.09 8.58
C LEU A 80 -7.82 23.86 8.67
N PRO A 81 -7.11 24.36 9.70
CA PRO A 81 -5.96 23.66 10.29
C PRO A 81 -6.46 22.68 11.41
N PRO A 82 -5.72 21.74 12.04
CA PRO A 82 -4.44 21.03 11.77
C PRO A 82 -4.38 19.51 12.22
N LEU A 83 -3.21 18.86 12.02
CA LEU A 83 -2.50 17.77 12.76
C LEU A 83 -3.11 16.35 13.06
N ILE A 84 -2.30 15.34 12.68
CA ILE A 84 -2.01 14.02 13.26
C ILE A 84 -3.14 13.22 13.98
N PRO A 85 -3.48 12.02 13.45
CA PRO A 85 -3.28 11.58 12.08
C PRO A 85 -4.57 11.77 11.28
N PRO A 86 -4.56 12.48 10.15
CA PRO A 86 -5.42 12.11 9.04
C PRO A 86 -4.76 10.95 8.25
N PRO A 87 -5.35 9.74 8.17
CA PRO A 87 -4.75 8.63 7.45
C PRO A 87 -5.77 7.91 6.50
N PRO A 88 -5.44 6.74 5.93
CA PRO A 88 -5.45 6.41 4.50
C PRO A 88 -6.75 6.70 3.76
N GLN A 89 -6.64 7.30 2.58
CA GLN A 89 -7.77 7.69 1.74
C GLN A 89 -8.43 6.57 0.94
N TRP A 90 -7.82 5.38 0.94
CA TRP A 90 -8.43 4.17 0.41
C TRP A 90 -8.89 3.29 1.58
N THR A 91 -10.12 2.80 1.50
CA THR A 91 -10.78 2.05 2.57
C THR A 91 -11.08 0.61 2.17
N SER A 92 -10.97 0.29 0.88
CA SER A 92 -11.35 -1.01 0.34
C SER A 92 -10.55 -1.38 -0.90
N LEU A 93 -10.49 -2.69 -1.16
CA LEU A 93 -10.02 -3.30 -2.39
C LEU A 93 -11.24 -3.75 -3.19
N GLY A 94 -11.28 -3.38 -4.47
CA GLY A 94 -12.35 -3.74 -5.40
C GLY A 94 -11.84 -4.56 -6.58
N CYS A 95 -12.74 -5.32 -7.20
CA CYS A 95 -12.44 -6.00 -8.46
C CYS A 95 -12.17 -4.98 -9.57
N VAL A 96 -11.05 -5.11 -10.29
CA VAL A 96 -10.66 -4.19 -11.36
C VAL A 96 -11.66 -4.15 -12.53
N HIS A 97 -12.48 -5.20 -12.70
CA HIS A 97 -13.43 -5.30 -13.81
C HIS A 97 -14.81 -4.72 -13.49
N CYS A 98 -15.31 -4.96 -12.28
CA CYS A 98 -16.70 -4.63 -11.91
C CYS A 98 -16.83 -3.79 -10.63
N GLU A 99 -15.71 -3.40 -10.03
CA GLU A 99 -15.62 -2.55 -8.82
C GLU A 99 -16.29 -3.13 -7.56
N ALA A 100 -16.76 -4.38 -7.63
CA ALA A 100 -17.33 -5.06 -6.48
C ALA A 100 -16.30 -5.13 -5.34
N LEU A 101 -16.74 -4.79 -4.13
CA LEU A 101 -15.93 -4.91 -2.91
C LEU A 101 -15.41 -6.34 -2.76
N VAL A 102 -14.10 -6.48 -2.64
CA VAL A 102 -13.40 -7.74 -2.39
C VAL A 102 -12.95 -7.82 -0.93
N ALA A 103 -12.39 -6.75 -0.37
CA ALA A 103 -11.96 -6.70 1.03
C ALA A 103 -11.90 -5.26 1.55
N ARG A 104 -12.01 -5.06 2.86
CA ARG A 104 -11.76 -3.75 3.48
C ARG A 104 -10.31 -3.64 3.93
N ARG A 105 -9.81 -2.42 4.06
CA ARG A 105 -8.44 -2.16 4.54
C ARG A 105 -8.20 -2.72 5.95
N GLU A 106 -9.23 -2.73 6.80
CA GLU A 106 -9.17 -3.32 8.14
C GLU A 106 -8.99 -4.85 8.15
N ASP A 107 -9.26 -5.51 7.02
CA ASP A 107 -9.04 -6.94 6.85
C ASP A 107 -7.61 -7.28 6.41
N LEU A 108 -6.76 -6.32 6.05
CA LEU A 108 -5.39 -6.62 5.62
C LEU A 108 -4.60 -7.34 6.71
N LEU A 109 -3.81 -8.33 6.30
CA LEU A 109 -2.91 -9.08 7.17
C LEU A 109 -1.48 -9.02 6.62
N ILE A 110 -0.52 -8.84 7.52
CA ILE A 110 0.91 -8.99 7.21
C ILE A 110 1.30 -10.41 7.58
N VAL A 111 1.60 -11.21 6.56
CA VAL A 111 2.00 -12.62 6.72
C VAL A 111 3.45 -12.85 6.30
N SER A 112 4.00 -11.97 5.45
CA SER A 112 5.38 -12.00 4.99
C SER A 112 6.24 -11.03 5.80
N SER A 113 7.53 -11.34 5.95
CA SER A 113 8.52 -10.40 6.48
C SER A 113 8.74 -9.19 5.59
N ASP A 114 8.38 -9.29 4.30
CA ASP A 114 8.53 -8.22 3.32
C ASP A 114 7.43 -7.14 3.45
N GLY A 115 6.39 -7.44 4.24
CA GLY A 115 5.31 -6.52 4.60
C GLY A 115 3.95 -6.94 4.06
N GLN A 116 3.15 -5.96 3.63
CA GLN A 116 1.76 -6.15 3.18
C GLN A 116 1.63 -6.84 1.82
N GLN A 117 2.66 -6.72 0.97
CA GLN A 117 2.65 -7.29 -0.36
C GLN A 117 3.91 -8.14 -0.58
N SER A 118 3.77 -9.25 -1.28
CA SER A 118 4.91 -10.07 -1.68
C SER A 118 4.65 -10.71 -3.04
N ALA A 119 5.72 -10.90 -3.82
CA ALA A 119 5.66 -11.47 -5.15
C ALA A 119 6.02 -12.96 -5.11
N TYR A 120 5.17 -13.79 -5.72
CA TYR A 120 5.33 -15.24 -5.77
C TYR A 120 5.22 -15.75 -7.20
N VAL A 121 5.88 -16.87 -7.49
CA VAL A 121 5.89 -17.47 -8.83
C VAL A 121 5.12 -18.79 -8.80
N ASN A 122 4.16 -18.97 -9.71
CA ASN A 122 3.44 -20.24 -9.86
C ASN A 122 4.28 -21.24 -10.70
N PRO A 123 3.92 -22.54 -10.75
CA PRO A 123 4.66 -23.53 -11.54
C PRO A 123 4.77 -23.23 -13.04
N GLY A 124 3.86 -22.42 -13.58
CA GLY A 124 3.90 -21.94 -14.96
C GLY A 124 4.87 -20.79 -15.21
N GLY A 125 5.53 -20.27 -14.17
CA GLY A 125 6.46 -19.14 -14.26
C GLY A 125 5.80 -17.76 -14.20
N PHE A 126 4.51 -17.66 -13.90
CA PHE A 126 3.81 -16.38 -13.76
C PHE A 126 4.03 -15.79 -12.36
N VAL A 127 4.31 -14.49 -12.32
CA VAL A 127 4.52 -13.74 -11.08
C VAL A 127 3.19 -13.15 -10.60
N HIS A 128 2.87 -13.37 -9.33
CA HIS A 128 1.70 -12.86 -8.65
C HIS A 128 2.12 -12.02 -7.45
N GLU A 129 1.77 -10.73 -7.46
CA GLU A 129 1.83 -9.88 -6.27
C GLU A 129 0.58 -10.14 -5.43
N ILE A 130 0.76 -10.64 -4.21
CA ILE A 130 -0.33 -11.11 -3.35
C ILE A 130 -0.46 -10.18 -2.15
N ILE A 131 -1.71 -9.83 -1.85
CA ILE A 131 -2.13 -9.16 -0.63
C ILE A 131 -2.92 -10.18 0.19
N THR A 132 -2.56 -10.36 1.46
CA THR A 132 -3.28 -11.26 2.35
C THR A 132 -4.34 -10.50 3.15
N VAL A 133 -5.53 -11.06 3.22
CA VAL A 133 -6.67 -10.49 3.96
C VAL A 133 -7.35 -11.53 4.83
N ARG A 134 -7.94 -11.09 5.94
CA ARG A 134 -8.68 -11.93 6.88
C ARG A 134 -10.01 -12.41 6.30
N THR A 135 -10.73 -11.51 5.63
CA THR A 135 -12.04 -11.80 5.07
C THR A 135 -12.17 -11.21 3.67
N THR A 136 -13.01 -11.84 2.85
CA THR A 136 -13.32 -11.39 1.50
C THR A 136 -14.82 -11.42 1.23
N ASP A 137 -15.30 -10.48 0.43
CA ASP A 137 -16.66 -10.39 -0.05
C ASP A 137 -16.75 -10.79 -1.54
N ARG A 138 -17.90 -11.35 -1.95
CA ARG A 138 -18.28 -11.55 -3.37
C ARG A 138 -17.31 -12.38 -4.22
N LEU A 139 -16.69 -13.40 -3.63
CA LEU A 139 -15.89 -14.41 -4.33
C LEU A 139 -16.62 -15.75 -4.37
N TYR A 140 -16.44 -16.49 -5.47
CA TYR A 140 -16.85 -17.89 -5.58
C TYR A 140 -15.61 -18.77 -5.59
N LEU A 141 -15.57 -19.78 -4.72
CA LEU A 141 -14.50 -20.77 -4.68
C LEU A 141 -14.81 -21.90 -5.66
N LEU A 142 -13.84 -22.25 -6.51
CA LEU A 142 -13.97 -23.31 -7.49
C LEU A 142 -12.96 -24.42 -7.19
N GLY A 143 -13.41 -25.68 -7.17
CA GLY A 143 -12.57 -26.83 -6.88
C GLY A 143 -12.41 -27.13 -5.38
N ALA A 144 -11.56 -28.12 -5.08
CA ALA A 144 -11.21 -28.49 -3.72
C ALA A 144 -9.91 -27.79 -3.27
N PRO A 145 -9.75 -27.44 -1.98
CA PRO A 145 -8.50 -26.92 -1.45
C PRO A 145 -7.35 -27.92 -1.66
N THR A 146 -6.16 -27.43 -2.03
CA THR A 146 -4.96 -28.24 -2.20
C THR A 146 -3.73 -27.53 -1.63
N PRO A 147 -2.80 -28.25 -0.96
CA PRO A 147 -1.52 -27.69 -0.54
C PRO A 147 -0.47 -27.67 -1.66
N GLU A 148 -0.77 -28.24 -2.82
CA GLU A 148 0.15 -28.33 -3.96
C GLU A 148 0.61 -26.93 -4.38
N HIS A 149 1.93 -26.72 -4.33
CA HIS A 149 2.56 -25.44 -4.67
C HIS A 149 2.09 -24.23 -3.83
N SER A 150 1.59 -24.45 -2.60
CA SER A 150 1.24 -23.36 -1.68
C SER A 150 2.46 -22.51 -1.32
N TRP A 151 2.31 -21.18 -1.38
CA TRP A 151 3.33 -20.22 -0.94
C TRP A 151 3.30 -19.94 0.57
N PHE A 152 2.27 -20.43 1.26
CA PHE A 152 2.12 -20.33 2.71
C PHE A 152 2.14 -21.76 3.28
N PRO A 153 3.30 -22.24 3.77
CA PRO A 153 3.40 -23.57 4.38
C PRO A 153 2.56 -23.64 5.65
N GLY A 154 1.71 -24.68 5.77
CA GLY A 154 0.78 -24.87 6.89
C GLY A 154 -0.41 -25.70 6.48
#